data_AF-A0AAP2HC51-F1
#
_entry.id   AF-A0AAP2HC51-F1
#
_cell.length_a   1.000
_cell.length_b   1.000
_cell.length_c   1.000
_cell.angle_alpha   90.00
_cell.angle_beta   90.00
_cell.angle_gamma   90.00
#
_symmetry.space_group_name_H-M   'P 1'
#
loop_
_entity.id
_entity.type
_entity.pdbx_description
1 polymer ?
#
loop_
_entity_poly.entity_id
_entity_poly.type
_entity_poly.pdbx_seq_one_letter_code
_entity_poly.pdbx_strand_id
1 'polypeptide(L)' 'MDTRTQTLPPGWRIDATGPFPGSRACVLRLSRSDGLEAVWQLDGDAVQCEAVRQLAAAMALTGESYRDEDEDRPGPLLAP' A
#
# COMPACT_ATOMS: atom_id res chain seq x y z
N MET A 1 -4.80 -11.39 -23.86
CA MET A 1 -4.15 -10.64 -22.76
C MET A 1 -4.57 -11.32 -21.48
N ASP A 2 -3.67 -12.03 -20.80
CA ASP A 2 -3.95 -12.70 -19.52
C ASP A 2 -3.93 -11.63 -18.44
N THR A 3 -5.09 -11.29 -17.89
CA THR A 3 -5.18 -10.31 -16.79
C THR A 3 -5.13 -11.08 -15.47
N ARG A 4 -4.05 -10.92 -14.72
CA ARG A 4 -3.94 -11.46 -13.36
C ARG A 4 -4.27 -10.36 -12.36
N THR A 5 -5.39 -10.51 -11.69
CA THR A 5 -5.75 -9.67 -10.54
C THR A 5 -5.29 -10.38 -9.28
N GLN A 6 -4.50 -9.68 -8.45
CA GLN A 6 -3.99 -10.22 -7.20
C GLN A 6 -4.26 -9.20 -6.10
N THR A 7 -5.00 -9.61 -5.07
CA THR A 7 -5.19 -8.80 -3.86
C THR A 7 -3.95 -8.93 -2.98
N LEU A 8 -3.58 -7.86 -2.27
CA LEU A 8 -2.50 -7.92 -1.31
C LEU A 8 -2.85 -8.93 -0.19
N PRO A 9 -1.88 -9.72 0.29
CA PRO A 9 -2.12 -10.56 1.46
C PRO A 9 -2.47 -9.69 2.67
N PRO A 10 -3.22 -10.22 3.66
CA PRO A 10 -3.59 -9.46 4.84
C PRO A 10 -2.37 -8.94 5.59
N GLY A 11 -2.49 -7.72 6.13
CA GLY A 11 -1.42 -7.02 6.87
C GLY A 11 -0.37 -6.33 5.99
N TRP A 12 -0.44 -6.47 4.66
CA TRP A 12 0.41 -5.71 3.74
C TRP A 12 -0.23 -4.38 3.37
N ARG A 13 0.60 -3.34 3.35
CA ARG A 13 0.27 -1.99 2.88
C ARG A 13 1.11 -1.69 1.65
N ILE A 14 0.49 -1.04 0.67
CA ILE A 14 1.18 -0.57 -0.54
C ILE A 14 1.20 0.96 -0.56
N ASP A 15 2.31 1.51 -1.03
CA ASP A 15 2.51 2.95 -1.23
C ASP A 15 3.29 3.19 -2.51
N ALA A 16 2.99 4.30 -3.18
CA ALA A 16 3.71 4.73 -4.38
C ALA A 16 4.09 6.22 -4.29
N THR A 17 5.36 6.53 -4.50
CA THR A 17 5.91 7.89 -4.41
C THR A 17 6.67 8.30 -5.67
N GLY A 18 6.75 9.62 -5.88
CA GLY A 18 7.35 10.25 -7.07
C GLY A 18 6.31 10.79 -8.05
N PRO A 19 6.73 11.29 -9.24
CA PRO A 19 8.12 11.53 -9.61
C PRO A 19 8.73 12.58 -8.70
N PHE A 20 9.96 12.36 -8.25
CA PHE A 20 10.66 13.36 -7.43
C PHE A 20 11.23 14.45 -8.34
N PRO A 21 11.11 15.75 -7.99
CA PRO A 21 11.63 16.83 -8.81
C PRO A 21 13.13 16.66 -9.06
N GLY A 22 13.54 16.70 -10.33
CA GLY A 22 14.94 16.49 -10.73
C GLY A 22 15.34 15.02 -10.94
N SER A 23 14.43 14.06 -10.73
CA SER A 23 14.62 12.65 -11.08
C SER A 23 13.43 12.13 -11.90
N ARG A 24 13.68 11.15 -12.76
CA ARG A 24 12.62 10.35 -13.40
C ARG A 24 12.30 9.10 -12.59
N ALA A 25 12.61 9.09 -11.30
CA ALA A 25 12.43 7.92 -10.47
C ALA A 25 11.09 7.98 -9.75
N CYS A 26 10.42 6.84 -9.73
CA CYS A 26 9.28 6.56 -8.88
C CYS A 26 9.52 5.29 -8.09
N VAL A 27 8.87 5.20 -6.93
CA VAL A 27 9.08 4.09 -6.00
C VAL A 27 7.74 3.47 -5.67
N LEU A 28 7.67 2.15 -5.80
CA LEU A 28 6.58 1.33 -5.25
C LEU A 28 7.12 0.61 -4.02
N ARG A 29 6.39 0.69 -2.91
CA ARG A 29 6.74 0.06 -1.65
C ARG A 29 5.60 -0.81 -1.16
N LEU A 30 5.90 -2.05 -0.82
CA LEU A 30 5.03 -2.94 -0.05
C LEU A 30 5.65 -3.12 1.34
N SER A 31 4.88 -2.90 2.39
CA SER A 31 5.34 -3.00 3.77
C SER A 31 4.34 -3.78 4.62
N ARG A 32 4.84 -4.55 5.60
CA ARG A 32 4.03 -5.30 6.56
C ARG A 32 4.35 -4.86 7.98
N SER A 33 3.40 -5.05 8.90
CA SER A 33 3.51 -4.62 10.31
C SER A 33 4.65 -5.29 11.09
N ASP A 34 5.12 -6.44 10.63
CA ASP A 34 6.26 -7.16 11.21
C ASP A 34 7.63 -6.63 10.74
N GLY A 35 7.64 -5.55 9.95
CA GLY A 35 8.84 -4.89 9.45
C GLY A 35 9.36 -5.43 8.13
N LEU A 36 8.70 -6.44 7.52
CA LEU A 36 9.06 -6.85 6.17
C LEU A 36 8.68 -5.80 5.14
N GLU A 37 9.58 -5.59 4.19
CA GLU A 37 9.43 -4.60 3.14
C GLU A 37 9.97 -5.11 1.82
N ALA A 38 9.29 -4.74 0.75
CA ALA A 38 9.77 -4.85 -0.62
C ALA A 38 9.64 -3.50 -1.31
N VAL A 39 10.71 -3.08 -1.99
CA VAL A 39 10.79 -1.78 -2.68
C VAL A 39 11.23 -2.00 -4.11
N TRP A 40 10.54 -1.35 -5.02
CA TRP A 40 10.91 -1.27 -6.43
C TRP A 40 11.09 0.18 -6.81
N GLN A 41 12.27 0.51 -7.32
CA GLN A 41 12.51 1.77 -8.00
C GLN A 41 12.29 1.55 -9.49
N LEU A 42 11.48 2.43 -10.09
CA LEU A 42 11.26 2.47 -11.51
C LEU A 42 11.86 3.76 -12.05
N ASP A 43 12.83 3.61 -12.94
CA ASP A 43 13.27 4.69 -13.82
C ASP A 43 12.26 4.82 -14.96
N GLY A 44 11.42 5.84 -14.88
CA GLY A 44 10.35 6.03 -15.84
C GLY A 44 9.91 7.48 -16.00
N ASP A 45 9.29 7.79 -17.12
CA ASP A 45 8.76 9.14 -17.31
C ASP A 45 7.53 9.39 -16.41
N ALA A 46 7.04 10.64 -16.41
CA ALA A 46 5.93 11.06 -15.56
C ALA A 46 4.65 10.23 -15.76
N VAL A 47 4.41 9.70 -16.96
CA VAL A 47 3.24 8.84 -17.27
C VAL A 47 3.39 7.48 -16.59
N GLN A 48 4.58 6.87 -16.65
CA GLN A 48 4.83 5.59 -15.99
C GLN A 48 4.69 5.72 -14.46
N CYS A 49 5.19 6.81 -13.91
CA CYS A 49 5.01 7.16 -12.50
C CYS A 49 3.54 7.30 -12.09
N GLU A 50 2.72 7.95 -12.91
CA GLU A 50 1.28 8.07 -12.67
C GLU A 50 0.58 6.71 -12.71
N ALA A 51 0.93 5.86 -13.67
CA ALA A 51 0.37 4.50 -13.74
C ALA A 51 0.69 3.68 -12.46
N VAL A 52 1.91 3.82 -11.91
CA VAL A 52 2.29 3.17 -10.64
C VAL A 52 1.46 3.70 -9.47
N ARG A 53 1.20 5.02 -9.40
CA ARG A 53 0.33 5.60 -8.36
C ARG A 53 -1.11 5.11 -8.47
N GLN A 54 -1.66 5.07 -9.68
CA GLN A 54 -3.01 4.58 -9.91
C GLN A 54 -3.14 3.10 -9.56
N LEU A 55 -2.12 2.29 -9.87
CA LEU A 55 -2.06 0.89 -9.46
C LEU A 55 -2.04 0.75 -7.93
N ALA A 56 -1.19 1.52 -7.23
CA ALA A 56 -1.13 1.48 -5.77
C ALA A 56 -2.47 1.90 -5.13
N ALA A 57 -3.11 2.94 -5.66
CA ALA A 57 -4.43 3.38 -5.20
C ALA A 57 -5.50 2.30 -5.43
N ALA A 58 -5.53 1.67 -6.60
CA ALA A 58 -6.46 0.58 -6.89
C ALA A 58 -6.23 -0.62 -5.96
N MET A 59 -4.98 -1.00 -5.72
CA MET A 59 -4.62 -2.11 -4.83
C MET A 59 -4.97 -1.80 -3.38
N ALA A 60 -4.79 -0.56 -2.93
CA ALA A 60 -5.19 -0.10 -1.60
C ALA A 60 -6.72 -0.12 -1.40
N LEU A 61 -7.52 0.05 -2.46
CA LEU A 61 -8.97 -0.08 -2.39
C LEU A 61 -9.43 -1.55 -2.35
N THR A 62 -8.67 -2.47 -2.95
CA THR A 62 -8.99 -3.92 -2.94
C THR A 62 -8.45 -4.64 -1.71
N GLY A 63 -7.39 -4.13 -1.09
CA GLY A 63 -6.96 -4.55 0.23
C GLY A 63 -7.86 -3.86 1.23
N GLU A 64 -9.05 -4.41 1.46
CA GLU A 64 -9.98 -3.91 2.46
C GLU A 64 -9.20 -3.59 3.74
N SER A 65 -9.27 -2.33 4.12
CA SER A 65 -8.70 -1.79 5.33
C SER A 65 -9.11 -2.66 6.51
N TYR A 66 -8.22 -3.55 6.95
CA TYR A 66 -8.29 -4.08 8.30
C TYR A 66 -7.96 -2.91 9.24
N ARG A 67 -8.97 -2.09 9.54
CA ARG A 67 -9.03 -1.42 10.83
C ARG A 67 -9.31 -2.53 11.82
N ASP A 68 -8.40 -2.70 12.76
CA ASP A 68 -8.68 -3.50 13.93
C ASP A 68 -9.81 -2.78 14.71
N GLU A 69 -11.03 -3.29 14.58
CA GLU A 69 -12.21 -2.81 15.33
C GLU A 69 -12.21 -3.34 16.78
N ASP A 70 -11.07 -3.88 17.26
CA ASP A 70 -10.87 -4.33 18.64
C ASP A 70 -10.05 -3.30 19.46
N GLU A 71 -9.18 -2.51 18.80
CA GLU A 71 -8.35 -1.48 19.46
C GLU A 71 -9.14 -0.23 19.92
N ASP A 72 -10.34 0.01 19.38
CA ASP A 72 -11.26 1.09 19.79
C ASP A 72 -12.37 0.60 20.74
N ARG A 73 -12.37 -0.67 21.16
CA ARG A 73 -13.35 -1.12 22.17
C ARG A 73 -12.82 -0.72 23.55
N PRO A 74 -13.50 0.18 24.29
CA PRO A 74 -13.18 0.34 25.71
C PRO A 74 -13.39 -1.03 26.37
N GLY A 75 -12.33 -1.57 26.96
CA GLY A 75 -12.38 -2.85 27.67
C GLY A 75 -13.56 -2.87 28.65
N PRO A 76 -14.14 -4.04 28.95
CA PRO A 76 -15.29 -4.12 29.84
C PRO A 76 -14.96 -3.38 31.14
N LEU A 77 -15.76 -2.35 31.45
CA LEU A 77 -15.73 -1.68 32.74
C LEU A 77 -16.01 -2.75 33.79
N LEU A 78 -14.96 -3.22 34.45
CA LEU A 78 -15.06 -3.94 35.72
C LEU A 78 -15.65 -2.94 36.73
N ALA A 79 -16.97 -2.97 36.87
CA ALA A 79 -17.66 -2.30 37.97
C ALA A 79 -17.40 -3.11 39.27
N PRO A 80 -17.15 -2.43 40.41
CA PRO A 80 -16.87 -3.05 41.70
C PRO A 80 -18.08 -3.77 42.32
#